data_AF-A0A927EYK5-F1
#
_entry.id   AF-A0A927EYK5-F1
#
_cell.length_a   1.000
_cell.length_b   1.000
_cell.length_c   1.000
_cell.angle_alpha   90.00
_cell.angle_beta   90.00
_cell.angle_gamma   90.00
#
_symmetry.space_group_name_H-M   'P 1'
#
loop_
_entity.id
_entity.type
_entity.pdbx_description
1 polymer ?
#
loop_
_entity_poly.entity_id
_entity_poly.type
_entity_poly.pdbx_seq_one_letter_code
_entity_poly.pdbx_strand_id
1 'polypeptide(L)'
;MQAKRAIEVLTELREEADRRGVELRPAGEFSSWKGRVRSTLIRSLGKDHHLLTDFENIKYSLMAFSTGTSDSSFERAFLGGLRKAGGVIEAAIFELREAGTSDDAADETAFDPDLWSHVQAHVHNEDWQTVASQTAIFVEDCVRKWCGNPRGNNGQTLVGKGLFAAVFATDAQFRLGKEPGEWEGWRGLGMGFAQALSNVDRHNIQKRDDAKRYAFGVLGVGSLILTQLRYQYSDDLHKE
;
A
#
# COMPACT_ATOMS: atom_id res chain seq x y z
N MET A 1 3.44 4.04 10.92
CA MET A 1 3.51 2.75 11.67
C MET A 1 2.77 1.75 10.81
N GLN A 2 3.26 0.50 10.65
CA GLN A 2 2.52 -0.51 9.87
C GLN A 2 1.22 -0.91 10.59
N ALA A 3 0.11 -1.09 9.87
CA ALA A 3 -1.22 -1.37 10.43
C ALA A 3 -1.23 -2.59 11.36
N LYS A 4 -0.57 -3.67 10.95
CA LYS A 4 -0.38 -4.89 11.77
C LYS A 4 0.25 -4.59 13.14
N ARG A 5 1.30 -3.77 13.16
CA ARG A 5 1.98 -3.38 14.40
C ARG A 5 1.11 -2.49 15.29
N ALA A 6 0.30 -1.61 14.69
CA ALA A 6 -0.64 -0.78 15.44
C ALA A 6 -1.74 -1.64 16.08
N ILE A 7 -2.28 -2.63 15.36
CA ILE A 7 -3.26 -3.59 15.86
C ILE A 7 -2.71 -4.38 17.05
N GLU A 8 -1.49 -4.92 16.93
CA GLU A 8 -0.83 -5.65 18.03
C GLU A 8 -0.74 -4.79 19.30
N VAL A 9 -0.19 -3.57 19.17
CA VAL A 9 -0.01 -2.65 20.30
C VAL A 9 -1.34 -2.22 20.91
N LEU A 10 -2.36 -1.93 20.09
CA LEU A 10 -3.69 -1.56 20.58
C LEU A 10 -4.36 -2.73 21.30
N THR A 11 -4.19 -3.96 20.80
CA THR A 11 -4.69 -5.17 21.46
C THR A 11 -4.04 -5.35 22.83
N GLU A 12 -2.70 -5.25 22.91
CA GLU A 12 -1.96 -5.34 24.17
C GLU A 12 -2.41 -4.26 25.18
N LEU A 13 -2.59 -3.02 24.73
CA LEU A 13 -3.01 -1.90 25.59
C LEU A 13 -4.45 -2.06 26.10
N ARG A 14 -5.34 -2.65 25.29
CA ARG A 14 -6.69 -3.02 25.73
C ARG A 14 -6.63 -4.11 26.79
N GLU A 15 -5.90 -5.19 26.52
CA GLU A 15 -5.74 -6.30 27.46
C GLU A 15 -5.10 -5.85 28.79
N GLU A 16 -4.13 -4.91 28.74
CA GLU A 16 -3.56 -4.27 29.92
C GLU A 16 -4.65 -3.57 30.74
N ALA A 17 -5.53 -2.79 30.10
CA ALA A 17 -6.63 -2.10 30.78
C ALA A 17 -7.66 -3.06 31.38
N ASP A 18 -8.04 -4.11 30.64
CA ASP A 18 -9.00 -5.13 31.09
C ASP A 18 -8.45 -5.93 32.28
N ARG A 19 -7.16 -6.26 32.26
CA ARG A 19 -6.49 -7.02 33.32
C ARG A 19 -6.29 -6.19 34.59
N ARG A 20 -5.84 -4.93 34.44
CA ARG A 20 -5.43 -4.09 35.57
C ARG A 20 -6.60 -3.33 36.20
N GLY A 21 -7.61 -2.97 35.41
CA GLY A 21 -8.82 -2.29 35.91
C GLY A 21 -8.49 -1.10 36.82
N VAL A 22 -8.98 -1.13 38.07
CA VAL A 22 -8.76 -0.07 39.07
C VAL A 22 -7.28 0.13 39.42
N GLU A 23 -6.46 -0.92 39.34
CA GLU A 23 -5.03 -0.83 39.67
C GLU A 23 -4.24 0.07 38.72
N LEU A 24 -4.80 0.39 37.54
CA LEU A 24 -4.21 1.34 36.60
C LEU A 24 -4.42 2.80 37.02
N ARG A 25 -5.31 3.08 37.99
CA ARG A 25 -5.68 4.44 38.44
C ARG A 25 -4.54 5.31 38.96
N PRO A 26 -3.44 4.81 39.57
CA PRO A 26 -2.32 5.65 39.98
C PRO A 26 -1.87 6.56 38.84
N ALA A 27 -1.78 7.86 39.12
CA ALA A 27 -1.74 8.89 38.08
C ALA A 27 -0.61 8.70 37.04
N GLY A 28 0.57 8.23 37.48
CA GLY A 28 1.71 7.98 36.58
C GLY A 28 1.46 6.84 35.59
N GLU A 29 0.84 5.75 36.05
CA GLU A 29 0.59 4.57 35.23
C GLU A 29 -0.59 4.81 34.28
N PHE A 30 -1.66 5.41 34.78
CA PHE A 30 -2.79 5.82 33.93
C PHE A 30 -2.36 6.79 32.83
N SER A 31 -1.57 7.81 33.18
CA SER A 31 -1.07 8.79 32.20
C SER A 31 -0.17 8.13 31.16
N SER A 32 0.69 7.20 31.57
CA SER A 32 1.55 6.43 30.65
C SER A 32 0.71 5.59 29.69
N TRP A 33 -0.25 4.82 30.20
CA TRP A 33 -1.16 4.02 29.38
C TRP A 33 -1.96 4.90 28.41
N LYS A 34 -2.59 5.98 28.90
CA LYS A 34 -3.38 6.89 28.07
C LYS A 34 -2.53 7.54 26.98
N GLY A 35 -1.30 7.92 27.30
CA GLY A 35 -0.33 8.47 26.35
C GLY A 35 0.08 7.47 25.27
N ARG A 36 0.31 6.20 25.63
CA ARG A 36 0.60 5.11 24.68
C ARG A 36 -0.55 4.88 23.70
N VAL A 37 -1.78 4.75 24.21
CA VAL A 37 -2.98 4.60 23.35
C VAL A 37 -3.12 5.78 22.40
N ARG A 38 -3.06 7.01 22.92
CA ARG A 38 -3.15 8.24 22.12
C ARG A 38 -2.09 8.30 21.02
N SER A 39 -0.83 8.01 21.36
CA SER A 39 0.28 8.03 20.41
C SER A 39 0.09 7.01 19.29
N THR A 40 -0.37 5.80 19.63
CA THR A 40 -0.66 4.76 18.64
C THR A 40 -1.79 5.20 17.71
N LEU A 41 -2.91 5.71 18.24
CA LEU A 41 -4.05 6.21 17.44
C LEU A 41 -3.63 7.33 16.48
N ILE A 42 -2.85 8.32 16.94
CA ILE A 42 -2.35 9.42 16.08
C ILE A 42 -1.49 8.87 14.93
N ARG A 43 -0.61 7.91 15.23
CA ARG A 43 0.34 7.36 14.25
C ARG A 43 -0.28 6.39 13.27
N SER A 44 -1.42 5.78 13.62
CA SER A 44 -2.08 4.77 12.80
C SER A 44 -3.27 5.32 12.02
N LEU A 45 -4.06 6.23 12.61
CA LEU A 45 -5.28 6.79 12.01
C LEU A 45 -5.15 8.26 11.62
N GLY A 46 -4.16 8.96 12.16
CA GLY A 46 -3.98 10.40 11.95
C GLY A 46 -4.51 11.25 13.11
N LYS A 47 -4.01 12.48 13.19
CA LYS A 47 -4.29 13.44 14.28
C LYS A 47 -5.72 14.01 14.27
N ASP A 48 -6.39 13.98 13.12
CA ASP A 48 -7.72 14.58 12.92
C ASP A 48 -8.83 13.51 12.90
N HIS A 49 -8.50 12.27 13.30
CA HIS A 49 -9.43 11.15 13.24
C HIS A 49 -10.51 11.22 14.34
N HIS A 50 -11.74 10.88 14.00
CA HIS A 50 -12.88 10.96 14.94
C HIS A 50 -12.69 10.06 16.17
N LEU A 51 -12.19 8.83 16.00
CA LEU A 51 -11.90 7.93 17.13
C LEU A 51 -10.85 8.48 18.11
N LEU A 52 -9.88 9.26 17.64
CA LEU A 52 -8.93 9.93 18.53
C LEU A 52 -9.66 10.99 19.38
N THR A 53 -10.54 11.77 18.75
CA THR A 53 -11.36 12.77 19.43
C THR A 53 -12.26 12.12 20.48
N ASP A 54 -12.90 11.01 20.14
CA ASP A 54 -13.75 10.24 21.06
C ASP A 54 -12.94 9.72 22.25
N PHE A 55 -11.74 9.17 22.02
CA PHE A 55 -10.84 8.71 23.08
C PHE A 55 -10.43 9.84 24.03
N GLU A 56 -10.04 10.99 23.50
CA GLU A 56 -9.59 12.14 24.30
C GLU A 56 -10.69 12.70 25.20
N ASN A 57 -11.95 12.63 24.74
CA ASN A 57 -13.12 13.15 25.45
C ASN A 57 -13.63 12.25 26.58
N ILE A 58 -13.10 11.03 26.72
CA ILE A 58 -13.52 10.09 27.77
C ILE A 58 -13.23 10.67 29.16
N LYS A 59 -14.25 10.61 30.02
CA LYS A 59 -14.15 10.97 31.44
C LYS A 59 -13.87 9.73 32.27
N TYR A 60 -12.83 9.81 33.12
CA TYR A 60 -12.37 8.75 34.00
C TYR A 60 -12.57 9.09 35.49
N SER A 61 -13.27 10.18 35.78
CA SER A 61 -13.60 10.65 37.12
C SER A 61 -14.97 11.32 37.11
N LEU A 62 -15.54 11.53 38.29
CA LEU A 62 -16.80 12.25 38.48
C LEU A 62 -16.63 13.72 38.11
N MET A 63 -17.59 14.26 37.37
CA MET A 63 -17.62 15.69 36.98
C MET A 63 -18.24 16.59 38.06
N ALA A 64 -19.00 16.00 38.99
CA ALA A 64 -19.58 16.66 40.14
C ALA A 64 -19.56 15.67 41.32
N PHE A 65 -19.08 16.13 42.48
CA PHE A 65 -19.00 15.34 43.70
C PHE A 65 -19.13 16.25 44.93
N SER A 66 -19.47 15.65 46.07
CA SER A 66 -19.60 16.33 47.36
C SER A 66 -18.71 15.65 48.39
N THR A 67 -18.66 16.21 49.60
CA THR A 67 -17.95 15.60 50.74
C THR A 67 -18.52 14.23 51.14
N GLY A 68 -19.76 13.91 50.76
CA GLY A 68 -20.38 12.60 50.98
C GLY A 68 -20.12 11.57 49.88
N THR A 69 -19.39 11.92 48.81
CA THR A 69 -19.13 11.01 47.70
C THR A 69 -18.06 9.98 48.07
N SER A 70 -18.42 8.70 47.99
CA SER A 70 -17.52 7.59 48.32
C SER A 70 -16.41 7.36 47.29
N ASP A 71 -15.27 6.84 47.72
CA ASP A 71 -14.18 6.42 46.82
C ASP A 71 -14.62 5.38 45.80
N SER A 72 -15.53 4.48 46.19
CA SER A 72 -16.13 3.48 45.29
C SER A 72 -16.90 4.10 44.12
N SER A 73 -17.38 5.34 44.26
CA SER A 73 -18.03 6.08 43.17
C SER A 73 -17.00 6.58 42.14
N PHE A 74 -15.81 6.99 42.59
CA PHE A 74 -14.71 7.36 41.70
C PHE A 74 -14.13 6.13 40.99
N GLU A 75 -13.97 5.01 41.68
CA GLU A 75 -13.53 3.74 41.06
C GLU A 75 -14.50 3.29 39.97
N ARG A 76 -15.81 3.37 40.24
CA ARG A 76 -16.84 3.04 39.25
C ARG A 76 -16.77 3.96 38.03
N ALA A 77 -16.55 5.27 38.23
CA ALA A 77 -16.37 6.22 37.14
C ALA A 77 -15.11 5.90 36.32
N PHE A 78 -14.01 5.57 36.99
CA PHE A 78 -12.74 5.18 36.35
C PHE A 78 -12.90 3.92 35.49
N LEU A 79 -13.48 2.85 36.04
CA LEU A 79 -13.79 1.62 35.31
C LEU A 79 -14.77 1.86 34.15
N GLY A 80 -15.71 2.78 34.33
CA GLY A 80 -16.60 3.24 33.26
C GLY A 80 -15.82 3.89 32.10
N GLY A 81 -14.87 4.76 32.43
CA GLY A 81 -13.96 5.37 31.46
C GLY A 81 -13.09 4.35 30.73
N LEU A 82 -12.50 3.38 31.45
CA LEU A 82 -11.71 2.30 30.85
C LEU A 82 -12.52 1.45 29.88
N ARG A 83 -13.77 1.08 30.22
CA ARG A 83 -14.65 0.34 29.31
C ARG A 83 -14.96 1.11 28.03
N LYS A 84 -15.24 2.41 28.14
CA LYS A 84 -15.44 3.28 26.95
C LYS A 84 -14.18 3.34 26.09
N ALA A 85 -13.01 3.45 26.73
CA ALA A 85 -11.74 3.48 26.03
C ALA A 85 -11.44 2.16 25.32
N GLY A 86 -11.73 1.02 25.96
CA GLY A 86 -11.66 -0.29 25.33
C GLY A 86 -12.54 -0.38 24.08
N GLY A 87 -13.76 0.17 24.12
CA GLY A 87 -14.64 0.25 22.96
C GLY A 87 -14.06 1.08 21.80
N VAL A 88 -13.44 2.23 22.10
CA VAL A 88 -12.77 3.05 21.07
C VAL A 88 -11.54 2.34 20.50
N ILE A 89 -10.76 1.65 21.35
CA ILE A 89 -9.61 0.86 20.91
C ILE A 89 -10.06 -0.29 19.99
N GLU A 90 -11.15 -0.98 20.31
CA GLU A 90 -11.73 -2.02 19.45
C GLU A 90 -12.20 -1.47 18.09
N ALA A 91 -12.88 -0.31 18.10
CA ALA A 91 -13.28 0.35 16.85
C ALA A 91 -12.05 0.71 15.99
N ALA A 92 -10.98 1.21 16.61
CA ALA A 92 -9.74 1.51 15.91
C ALA A 92 -9.04 0.26 15.38
N ILE A 93 -9.04 -0.85 16.12
CA ILE A 93 -8.51 -2.14 15.64
C ILE A 93 -9.32 -2.64 14.45
N PHE A 94 -10.65 -2.56 14.51
CA PHE A 94 -11.52 -2.93 13.40
C PHE A 94 -11.23 -2.08 12.17
N GLU A 95 -11.20 -0.76 12.31
CA GLU A 95 -10.90 0.15 11.21
C GLU A 95 -9.51 -0.07 10.64
N LEU A 96 -8.50 -0.37 11.47
CA LEU A 96 -7.16 -0.71 10.98
C LEU A 96 -7.11 -2.07 10.28
N ARG A 97 -8.00 -3.00 10.62
CA ARG A 97 -8.14 -4.27 9.87
C ARG A 97 -8.81 -4.03 8.52
N GLU A 98 -9.87 -3.22 8.48
CA GLU A 98 -10.58 -2.84 7.24
C GLU A 98 -9.78 -1.88 6.35
N ALA A 99 -8.93 -1.02 6.93
CA ALA A 99 -7.98 -0.19 6.18
C ALA A 99 -6.76 -1.02 5.79
N GLY A 100 -6.36 -1.98 6.62
CA GLY A 100 -5.29 -2.94 6.37
C GLY A 100 -5.62 -3.93 5.26
N THR A 101 -6.90 -4.23 5.01
CA THR A 101 -7.32 -4.96 3.80
C THR A 101 -7.13 -4.14 2.52
N SER A 102 -7.09 -2.80 2.60
CA SER A 102 -6.73 -1.95 1.43
C SER A 102 -5.22 -1.85 1.18
N ASP A 103 -4.38 -2.15 2.18
CA ASP A 103 -2.91 -2.19 2.03
C ASP A 103 -2.42 -3.58 1.55
N ASP A 104 -3.32 -4.58 1.52
CA ASP A 104 -3.06 -5.95 1.07
C ASP A 104 -3.84 -6.36 -0.20
N ALA A 105 -4.99 -5.75 -0.49
CA ALA A 105 -5.60 -5.82 -1.81
C ALA A 105 -5.18 -4.57 -2.60
N ALA A 106 -4.08 -4.69 -3.34
CA ALA A 106 -3.86 -3.76 -4.43
C ALA A 106 -5.15 -3.80 -5.28
N ASP A 107 -5.84 -2.66 -5.42
CA ASP A 107 -7.08 -2.60 -6.16
C ASP A 107 -6.86 -3.26 -7.52
N GLU A 108 -7.46 -4.44 -7.73
CA GLU A 108 -7.23 -5.25 -8.93
C GLU A 108 -7.59 -4.44 -10.20
N THR A 109 -8.50 -3.47 -10.04
CA THR A 109 -8.92 -2.56 -11.12
C THR A 109 -7.93 -1.44 -11.42
N ALA A 110 -6.93 -1.23 -10.56
CA ALA A 110 -5.89 -0.22 -10.74
C ALA A 110 -4.76 -0.68 -11.70
N PHE A 111 -4.73 -1.95 -12.10
CA PHE A 111 -3.74 -2.51 -13.02
C PHE A 111 -4.35 -3.01 -14.32
N ASP A 112 -3.52 -3.15 -15.36
CA ASP A 112 -3.89 -3.83 -16.60
C ASP A 112 -4.35 -5.26 -16.26
N PRO A 113 -5.53 -5.68 -16.71
CA PRO A 113 -6.17 -6.90 -16.23
C PRO A 113 -5.40 -8.17 -16.63
N ASP A 114 -4.78 -8.17 -17.81
CA ASP A 114 -4.00 -9.33 -18.27
C ASP A 114 -2.68 -9.42 -17.48
N LEU A 115 -2.05 -8.27 -17.23
CA LEU A 115 -0.86 -8.19 -16.37
C LEU A 115 -1.17 -8.61 -14.93
N TRP A 116 -2.29 -8.14 -14.34
CA TRP A 116 -2.72 -8.55 -13.01
C TRP A 116 -2.94 -10.06 -12.94
N SER A 117 -3.67 -10.62 -13.90
CA SER A 117 -3.92 -12.06 -13.97
C SER A 117 -2.62 -12.88 -14.04
N HIS A 118 -1.56 -12.32 -14.65
CA HIS A 118 -0.25 -12.97 -14.74
C HIS A 118 0.53 -12.97 -13.42
N VAL A 119 0.40 -11.91 -12.59
CA VAL A 119 1.22 -11.74 -11.37
C VAL A 119 0.48 -11.95 -10.04
N GLN A 120 -0.85 -11.97 -10.03
CA GLN A 120 -1.68 -12.04 -8.82
C GLN A 120 -1.29 -13.18 -7.85
N ALA A 121 -0.92 -14.34 -8.39
CA ALA A 121 -0.51 -15.48 -7.57
C ALA A 121 0.79 -15.19 -6.81
N HIS A 122 1.73 -14.47 -7.42
CA HIS A 122 2.98 -14.05 -6.77
C HIS A 122 2.73 -12.95 -5.75
N VAL A 123 1.78 -12.04 -6.01
CA VAL A 123 1.35 -11.01 -5.05
C VAL A 123 0.75 -11.66 -3.79
N HIS A 124 -0.17 -12.62 -3.95
CA HIS A 124 -0.78 -13.35 -2.84
C HIS A 124 0.23 -14.18 -2.04
N ASN A 125 1.25 -14.73 -2.70
CA ASN A 125 2.32 -15.48 -2.06
C ASN A 125 3.44 -14.59 -1.48
N GLU A 126 3.28 -13.26 -1.54
CA GLU A 126 4.28 -12.27 -1.13
C GLU A 126 5.66 -12.45 -1.81
N ASP A 127 5.68 -13.04 -3.01
CA ASP A 127 6.88 -13.26 -3.80
C ASP A 127 7.22 -12.01 -4.61
N TRP A 128 7.55 -10.93 -3.90
CA TRP A 128 7.73 -9.59 -4.46
C TRP A 128 8.83 -9.51 -5.52
N GLN A 129 9.85 -10.36 -5.42
CA GLN A 129 10.90 -10.46 -6.44
C GLN A 129 10.32 -10.96 -7.76
N THR A 130 9.53 -12.03 -7.70
CA THR A 130 8.91 -12.61 -8.88
C THR A 130 7.83 -11.70 -9.45
N VAL A 131 7.08 -10.95 -8.61
CA VAL A 131 6.15 -9.92 -9.10
C VAL A 131 6.87 -8.91 -9.99
N ALA A 132 8.01 -8.36 -9.54
CA ALA A 132 8.77 -7.38 -10.32
C ALA A 132 9.34 -7.97 -11.62
N SER A 133 9.93 -9.17 -11.56
CA SER A 133 10.52 -9.80 -12.76
C SER A 133 9.45 -10.22 -13.78
N GLN A 134 8.38 -10.86 -13.33
CA GLN A 134 7.27 -11.29 -14.19
C GLN A 134 6.55 -10.11 -14.82
N THR A 135 6.41 -9.00 -14.10
CA THR A 135 5.88 -7.76 -14.69
C THR A 135 6.72 -7.30 -15.88
N ALA A 136 8.04 -7.20 -15.70
CA ALA A 136 8.92 -6.73 -16.78
C ALA A 136 8.90 -7.66 -18.01
N ILE A 137 8.94 -8.98 -17.77
CA ILE A 137 8.87 -10.01 -18.81
C ILE A 137 7.53 -9.92 -19.56
N PHE A 138 6.42 -9.83 -18.84
CA PHE A 138 5.09 -9.77 -19.43
C PHE A 138 4.90 -8.53 -20.29
N VAL A 139 5.28 -7.35 -19.78
CA VAL A 139 5.17 -6.09 -20.53
C VAL A 139 6.01 -6.13 -21.81
N GLU A 140 7.24 -6.65 -21.74
CA GLU A 140 8.09 -6.82 -22.93
C GLU A 140 7.45 -7.75 -23.96
N ASP A 141 6.93 -8.89 -23.51
CA ASP A 141 6.28 -9.87 -24.38
C ASP A 141 5.02 -9.29 -25.07
N CYS A 142 4.18 -8.58 -24.31
CA CYS A 142 3.01 -7.87 -24.85
C CYS A 142 3.43 -6.85 -25.90
N VAL A 143 4.34 -5.91 -25.57
CA VAL A 143 4.79 -4.88 -26.52
C VAL A 143 5.35 -5.50 -27.78
N ARG A 144 6.15 -6.57 -27.66
CA ARG A 144 6.72 -7.27 -28.79
C ARG A 144 5.65 -7.90 -29.68
N LYS A 145 4.68 -8.61 -29.10
CA LYS A 145 3.61 -9.28 -29.85
C LYS A 145 2.69 -8.27 -30.52
N TRP A 146 2.25 -7.27 -29.76
CA TRP A 146 1.32 -6.22 -30.20
C TRP A 146 1.91 -5.34 -31.30
N CYS A 147 3.22 -5.11 -31.28
CA CYS A 147 3.90 -4.26 -32.26
C CYS A 147 4.55 -5.05 -33.41
N GLY A 148 4.10 -6.28 -33.67
CA GLY A 148 4.50 -7.04 -34.86
C GLY A 148 5.90 -7.68 -34.81
N ASN A 149 6.43 -7.97 -33.62
CA ASN A 149 7.75 -8.57 -33.40
C ASN A 149 8.90 -7.84 -34.14
N PRO A 150 9.17 -6.57 -33.78
CA PRO A 150 10.18 -5.78 -34.46
C PRO A 150 11.57 -6.41 -34.36
N ARG A 151 12.34 -6.31 -35.45
CA ARG A 151 13.67 -6.91 -35.57
C ARG A 151 14.74 -5.84 -35.76
N GLY A 152 15.92 -6.09 -35.21
CA GLY A 152 17.08 -5.23 -35.41
C GLY A 152 17.69 -5.41 -36.80
N ASN A 153 18.68 -4.59 -37.13
CA ASN A 153 19.39 -4.64 -38.41
C ASN A 153 20.10 -5.98 -38.67
N ASN A 154 20.36 -6.75 -37.62
CA ASN A 154 20.94 -8.10 -37.68
C ASN A 154 19.88 -9.21 -37.86
N GLY A 155 18.61 -8.85 -38.06
CA GLY A 155 17.50 -9.79 -38.22
C GLY A 155 17.04 -10.48 -36.93
N GLN A 156 17.66 -10.16 -35.78
CA GLN A 156 17.25 -10.71 -34.48
C GLN A 156 16.07 -9.94 -33.91
N THR A 157 15.23 -10.63 -33.15
CA THR A 157 14.12 -10.05 -32.40
C THR A 157 14.65 -9.02 -31.40
N LEU A 158 14.04 -7.83 -31.37
CA LEU A 158 14.39 -6.81 -30.39
C LEU A 158 13.82 -7.17 -29.01
N VAL A 159 14.64 -6.98 -27.99
CA VAL A 159 14.32 -7.20 -26.57
C VAL A 159 14.87 -6.05 -25.73
N GLY A 160 14.38 -5.90 -24.50
CA GLY A 160 14.78 -4.88 -23.56
C GLY A 160 14.72 -3.47 -24.14
N LYS A 161 15.72 -2.63 -23.81
CA LYS A 161 15.82 -1.25 -24.31
C LYS A 161 15.67 -1.13 -25.83
N GLY A 162 16.25 -2.06 -26.59
CA GLY A 162 16.24 -2.00 -28.05
C GLY A 162 14.83 -2.08 -28.61
N LEU A 163 13.97 -2.89 -27.99
CA LEU A 163 12.56 -3.01 -28.35
C LEU A 163 11.83 -1.68 -28.15
N PHE A 164 11.84 -1.14 -26.93
CA PHE A 164 11.13 0.10 -26.61
C PHE A 164 11.67 1.31 -27.38
N ALA A 165 12.98 1.36 -27.63
CA ALA A 165 13.59 2.42 -28.42
C ALA A 165 13.11 2.42 -29.88
N ALA A 166 12.78 1.25 -30.44
CA ALA A 166 12.31 1.11 -31.82
C ALA A 166 10.79 1.32 -31.90
N VAL A 167 10.02 0.68 -31.00
CA VAL A 167 8.54 0.73 -31.02
C VAL A 167 8.02 2.13 -30.71
N PHE A 168 8.66 2.85 -29.78
CA PHE A 168 8.25 4.19 -29.37
C PHE A 168 9.11 5.29 -30.01
N ALA A 169 9.79 5.02 -31.12
CA ALA A 169 10.51 6.07 -31.85
C ALA A 169 9.56 7.15 -32.36
N THR A 170 10.07 8.37 -32.56
CA THR A 170 9.27 9.53 -33.01
C THR A 170 8.53 9.28 -34.33
N ASP A 171 9.14 8.49 -35.21
CA ASP A 171 8.63 8.09 -36.52
C ASP A 171 8.01 6.69 -36.53
N ALA A 172 7.95 6.00 -35.39
CA ALA A 172 7.36 4.67 -35.30
C ALA A 172 5.83 4.69 -35.34
N GLN A 173 5.24 3.60 -35.85
CA GLN A 173 3.79 3.40 -35.92
C GLN A 173 3.13 3.47 -34.54
N PHE A 174 3.77 2.87 -33.52
CA PHE A 174 3.22 2.70 -32.18
C PHE A 174 3.77 3.71 -31.16
N ARG A 175 4.23 4.88 -31.62
CA ARG A 175 4.71 5.94 -30.73
C ARG A 175 3.60 6.39 -29.77
N LEU A 176 3.93 6.59 -28.50
CA LEU A 176 2.91 7.00 -27.53
C LEU A 176 2.91 8.51 -27.32
N GLY A 177 1.73 9.11 -27.31
CA GLY A 177 1.51 10.53 -27.00
C GLY A 177 1.12 11.38 -28.20
N LYS A 178 0.68 12.61 -27.95
CA LYS A 178 0.19 13.54 -28.97
C LYS A 178 1.25 14.54 -29.42
N GLU A 179 2.15 14.92 -28.51
CA GLU A 179 3.14 15.97 -28.74
C GLU A 179 4.58 15.45 -28.69
N PRO A 180 5.54 16.14 -29.34
CA PRO A 180 6.95 15.71 -29.37
C PRO A 180 7.57 15.44 -27.99
N GLY A 181 7.25 16.25 -26.99
CA GLY A 181 7.73 16.05 -25.63
C GLY A 181 7.16 14.78 -24.97
N GLU A 182 5.90 14.44 -25.27
CA GLU A 182 5.30 13.19 -24.79
C GLU A 182 5.93 11.98 -25.47
N TRP A 183 6.19 12.05 -26.78
CA TRP A 183 6.84 10.97 -27.52
C TRP A 183 8.20 10.61 -26.92
N GLU A 184 9.02 11.63 -26.63
CA GLU A 184 10.31 11.43 -25.97
C GLU A 184 10.14 10.87 -24.55
N GLY A 185 9.17 11.38 -23.79
CA GLY A 185 8.86 10.92 -22.44
C GLY A 185 8.48 9.44 -22.39
N TRP A 186 7.55 9.00 -23.25
CA TRP A 186 7.11 7.60 -23.32
C TRP A 186 8.22 6.66 -23.79
N ARG A 187 8.99 7.08 -24.78
CA ARG A 187 10.17 6.34 -25.23
C ARG A 187 11.19 6.19 -24.10
N GLY A 188 11.50 7.29 -23.41
CA GLY A 188 12.41 7.29 -22.27
C GLY A 188 11.91 6.40 -21.13
N LEU A 189 10.60 6.44 -20.84
CA LEU A 189 9.97 5.60 -19.83
C LEU A 189 10.09 4.11 -20.16
N GLY A 190 9.74 3.70 -21.38
CA GLY A 190 9.82 2.29 -21.80
C GLY A 190 11.26 1.77 -21.83
N MET A 191 12.19 2.57 -22.35
CA MET A 191 13.62 2.25 -22.31
C MET A 191 14.14 2.14 -20.87
N GLY A 192 13.76 3.08 -20.00
CA GLY A 192 14.11 3.09 -18.58
C GLY A 192 13.55 1.88 -17.84
N PHE A 193 12.28 1.55 -18.06
CA PHE A 193 11.60 0.37 -17.52
C PHE A 193 12.39 -0.91 -17.85
N ALA A 194 12.72 -1.11 -19.13
CA ALA A 194 13.49 -2.27 -19.56
C ALA A 194 14.92 -2.30 -18.98
N GLN A 195 15.64 -1.17 -18.97
CA GLN A 195 17.02 -1.15 -18.48
C GLN A 195 17.14 -1.27 -16.96
N ALA A 196 16.23 -0.63 -16.22
CA ALA A 196 16.31 -0.53 -14.77
C ALA A 196 15.60 -1.67 -14.05
N LEU A 197 14.60 -2.31 -14.67
CA LEU A 197 13.70 -3.23 -13.97
C LEU A 197 13.73 -4.66 -14.53
N SER A 198 14.16 -4.87 -15.78
CA SER A 198 14.20 -6.21 -16.41
C SER A 198 15.27 -7.15 -15.86
N ASN A 199 16.27 -6.65 -15.11
CA ASN A 199 17.38 -7.46 -14.62
C ASN A 199 17.39 -7.54 -13.08
N VAL A 200 16.38 -8.24 -12.55
CA VAL A 200 16.07 -8.37 -11.12
C VAL A 200 17.23 -8.98 -10.31
N ASP A 201 18.03 -9.88 -10.91
CA ASP A 201 19.22 -10.47 -10.28
C ASP A 201 20.34 -9.44 -10.04
N ARG A 202 20.42 -8.40 -10.87
CA ARG A 202 21.44 -7.35 -10.72
C ARG A 202 21.16 -6.40 -9.55
N HIS A 203 19.95 -6.42 -8.99
CA HIS A 203 19.47 -5.43 -8.03
C HIS A 203 19.35 -5.93 -6.58
N ASN A 204 19.81 -7.15 -6.27
CA ASN A 204 19.78 -7.71 -4.91
C ASN A 204 18.41 -7.52 -4.22
N ILE A 205 17.32 -7.68 -4.97
CA ILE A 205 15.95 -7.40 -4.49
C ILE A 205 15.59 -8.30 -3.28
N GLN A 206 16.27 -9.44 -3.13
CA GLN A 206 16.17 -10.35 -1.97
C GLN A 206 16.51 -9.72 -0.61
N LYS A 207 17.25 -8.59 -0.59
CA LYS A 207 17.71 -7.94 0.66
C LYS A 207 17.04 -6.61 0.94
N ARG A 208 15.94 -6.30 0.24
CA ARG A 208 15.28 -5.00 0.32
C ARG A 208 14.15 -5.03 1.35
N ASP A 209 14.25 -4.18 2.36
CA ASP A 209 13.18 -3.95 3.34
C ASP A 209 11.91 -3.34 2.69
N ASP A 210 12.05 -2.76 1.48
CA ASP A 210 10.98 -2.14 0.70
C ASP A 210 10.52 -2.95 -0.52
N ALA A 211 10.80 -4.27 -0.57
CA ALA A 211 10.52 -5.13 -1.73
C ALA A 211 9.06 -5.06 -2.23
N LYS A 212 8.07 -5.08 -1.32
CA LYS A 212 6.64 -4.93 -1.65
C LYS A 212 6.37 -3.63 -2.42
N ARG A 213 6.81 -2.50 -1.87
CA ARG A 213 6.63 -1.17 -2.47
C ARG A 213 7.35 -1.06 -3.81
N TYR A 214 8.55 -1.61 -3.91
CA TYR A 214 9.28 -1.65 -5.17
C TYR A 214 8.53 -2.45 -6.24
N ALA A 215 8.06 -3.66 -5.92
CA ALA A 215 7.31 -4.51 -6.82
C ALA A 215 6.03 -3.85 -7.34
N PHE A 216 5.25 -3.20 -6.46
CA PHE A 216 4.08 -2.42 -6.88
C PHE A 216 4.43 -1.22 -7.76
N GLY A 217 5.58 -0.58 -7.53
CA GLY A 217 6.09 0.46 -8.43
C GLY A 217 6.36 -0.08 -9.84
N VAL A 218 6.99 -1.25 -9.95
CA VAL A 218 7.21 -1.91 -11.25
C VAL A 218 5.88 -2.28 -11.91
N LEU A 219 4.97 -2.89 -11.15
CA LEU A 219 3.63 -3.29 -11.61
C LEU A 219 2.83 -2.09 -12.14
N GLY A 220 2.82 -0.97 -11.41
CA GLY A 220 2.14 0.25 -11.81
C GLY A 220 2.70 0.86 -13.09
N VAL A 221 4.04 0.91 -13.24
CA VAL A 221 4.66 1.41 -14.49
C VAL A 221 4.38 0.48 -15.67
N GLY A 222 4.46 -0.84 -15.46
CA GLY A 222 4.12 -1.82 -16.48
C GLY A 222 2.68 -1.68 -16.97
N SER A 223 1.75 -1.57 -16.02
CA SER A 223 0.33 -1.32 -16.27
C SER A 223 0.09 -0.02 -17.04
N LEU A 224 0.78 1.06 -16.67
CA LEU A 224 0.67 2.35 -17.34
C LEU A 224 1.07 2.25 -18.82
N ILE A 225 2.17 1.56 -19.13
CA ILE A 225 2.63 1.35 -20.51
C ILE A 225 1.60 0.57 -21.32
N LEU A 226 1.12 -0.57 -20.79
CA LEU A 226 0.15 -1.42 -21.50
C LEU A 226 -1.19 -0.70 -21.72
N THR A 227 -1.70 -0.04 -20.68
CA THR A 227 -2.97 0.69 -20.73
C THR A 227 -2.89 1.82 -21.75
N GLN A 228 -1.79 2.58 -21.78
CA GLN A 228 -1.61 3.66 -22.75
C GLN A 228 -1.50 3.12 -24.19
N LEU A 229 -0.80 2.01 -24.38
CA LEU A 229 -0.67 1.36 -25.69
C LEU A 229 -2.03 0.87 -26.20
N ARG A 230 -2.84 0.22 -25.36
CA ARG A 230 -4.21 -0.17 -25.71
C ARG A 230 -5.09 1.05 -26.00
N TYR A 231 -5.03 2.08 -25.16
CA TYR A 231 -5.85 3.28 -25.34
C TYR A 231 -5.59 3.98 -26.68
N GLN A 232 -4.33 4.04 -27.11
CA GLN A 232 -3.98 4.72 -28.37
C GLN A 232 -4.14 3.84 -29.61
N TYR A 233 -4.03 2.52 -29.47
CA TYR A 233 -3.90 1.61 -30.62
C TYR A 233 -4.83 0.40 -30.59
N SER A 234 -5.86 0.35 -29.73
CA SER A 234 -6.77 -0.81 -29.57
C SER A 234 -7.19 -1.46 -30.89
N ASP A 235 -7.51 -0.65 -31.89
CA ASP A 235 -8.04 -1.11 -33.19
C ASP A 235 -6.96 -1.68 -34.13
N ASP A 236 -5.69 -1.33 -33.89
CA ASP A 236 -4.54 -1.80 -34.66
C ASP A 236 -3.81 -2.97 -33.96
N LEU A 237 -4.03 -3.17 -32.65
CA LEU A 237 -3.43 -4.26 -31.88
C LEU A 237 -4.15 -5.62 -32.06
N HIS A 238 -5.41 -5.61 -32.53
CA HIS A 238 -6.24 -6.81 -32.73
C HIS A 238 -6.41 -7.25 -34.19
N LYS A 239 -5.65 -6.67 -35.13
CA LYS A 239 -5.65 -7.12 -36.52
C LYS A 239 -4.77 -8.37 -36.66
N GLU A 240 -5.38 -9.54 -36.47
CA GLU A 240 -4.90 -10.81 -37.02
C GLU A 240 -5.13 -10.90 -38.54
#